data_AF-A0A7U6QIJ4-F1
#
_entry.id   AF-A0A7U6QIJ4-F1
#
_cell.length_a   1.000
_cell.length_b   1.000
_cell.length_c   1.000
_cell.angle_alpha   90.00
_cell.angle_beta   90.00
_cell.angle_gamma   90.00
#
_symmetry.space_group_name_H-M   'P 1'
#
loop_
_entity.id
_entity.type
_entity.pdbx_description
1 polymer ?
#
loop_
_entity_poly.entity_id
_entity_poly.type
_entity_poly.pdbx_seq_one_letter_code
_entity_poly.pdbx_strand_id
1 'polypeptide(L)'
;MLLQKVTRKYTSGESTSISYESANQLMEGILYCINEYDSSNISEVAAPDLTLESVYEEGYRLVVKKTKEARKIQESLMLDFRSFGNEAYEDTVIKGMQQFFLYYDARFRPMDHLLTLDYPTLGNYSDLKGIDLIYEYLTNIVIEQQFLRKIPEEYVWAVLSAYSQYHEKLVINIPAVVIDNLIGAMILEKSPSDYGYSLIQYEKIYELLRKEDSKYEFLMVQLRKILSQLDLLDKRVEQYFMTEVDELSTRINVALEYQHIERIFQL
;
A
#
# COMPACT_ATOMS: atom_id res chain seq x y z
N MET A 1 32.31 13.88 -15.51
CA MET A 1 31.54 14.74 -16.45
C MET A 1 30.07 14.87 -16.06
N LEU A 2 29.33 13.79 -15.80
CA LEU A 2 27.89 13.89 -15.47
C LEU A 2 27.60 14.62 -14.14
N LEU A 3 28.25 14.22 -13.04
CA LEU A 3 28.07 14.90 -11.75
C LEU A 3 28.33 16.40 -11.86
N GLN A 4 29.42 16.82 -12.52
CA GLN A 4 29.75 18.24 -12.73
C GLN A 4 28.64 19.00 -13.49
N LYS A 5 28.02 18.36 -14.50
CA LYS A 5 26.88 18.94 -15.23
C LYS A 5 25.66 19.10 -14.33
N VAL A 6 25.34 18.09 -13.53
CA VAL A 6 24.22 18.13 -12.57
C VAL A 6 24.48 19.17 -11.48
N THR A 7 25.70 19.24 -10.94
CA THR A 7 26.12 20.27 -9.98
C THR A 7 25.96 21.68 -10.55
N ARG A 8 26.37 21.90 -11.82
CA ARG A 8 26.17 23.20 -12.46
C ARG A 8 24.69 23.56 -12.60
N LYS A 9 23.80 22.59 -12.85
CA LYS A 9 22.35 22.81 -12.84
C LYS A 9 21.85 23.12 -11.42
N TYR A 10 22.34 22.41 -10.41
CA TYR A 10 21.99 22.59 -9.00
C TYR A 10 22.37 23.98 -8.46
N THR A 11 23.56 24.48 -8.80
CA THR A 11 24.05 25.80 -8.36
C THR A 11 23.57 26.95 -9.25
N SER A 12 22.70 26.68 -10.22
CA SER A 12 22.33 27.64 -11.29
C SER A 12 23.54 28.24 -12.03
N GLY A 13 24.70 27.58 -11.98
CA GLY A 13 25.96 28.05 -12.54
C GLY A 13 26.70 29.11 -11.71
N GLU A 14 26.19 29.48 -10.53
CA GLU A 14 26.77 30.53 -9.69
C GLU A 14 27.96 30.06 -8.84
N SER A 15 28.07 28.75 -8.62
CA SER A 15 29.20 28.14 -7.92
C SER A 15 29.68 26.87 -8.61
N THR A 16 30.99 26.66 -8.58
CA THR A 16 31.66 25.43 -9.03
C THR A 16 31.95 24.45 -7.90
N SER A 17 31.73 24.84 -6.65
CA SER A 17 31.91 24.01 -5.46
C SER A 17 30.59 23.85 -4.69
N ILE A 18 30.40 22.64 -4.16
CA ILE A 18 29.29 22.26 -3.30
C ILE A 18 29.85 21.47 -2.11
N SER A 19 29.08 21.34 -1.03
CA SER A 19 29.49 20.51 0.12
C SER A 19 29.58 19.04 -0.28
N TYR A 20 30.32 18.25 0.52
CA TYR A 20 30.43 16.81 0.29
C TYR A 20 29.06 16.13 0.38
N GLU A 21 28.22 16.54 1.33
CA GLU A 21 26.85 16.04 1.51
C GLU A 21 26.00 16.32 0.27
N SER A 22 26.09 17.54 -0.27
CA SER A 22 25.37 17.93 -1.49
C SER A 22 25.85 17.12 -2.69
N ALA A 23 27.16 16.86 -2.80
CA ALA A 23 27.71 16.04 -3.89
C ALA A 23 27.24 14.59 -3.80
N ASN A 24 27.21 14.01 -2.59
CA ASN A 24 26.72 12.66 -2.36
C ASN A 24 25.24 12.55 -2.70
N GLN A 25 24.41 13.49 -2.25
CA GLN A 25 23.00 13.55 -2.59
C GLN A 25 22.74 13.60 -4.10
N LEU A 26 23.46 14.46 -4.83
CA LEU A 26 23.33 14.53 -6.29
C LEU A 26 23.78 13.22 -6.96
N MET A 27 24.82 12.58 -6.44
CA MET A 27 25.27 11.28 -6.96
C MET A 27 24.19 10.21 -6.77
N GLU A 28 23.60 10.12 -5.58
CA GLU A 28 22.53 9.17 -5.31
C GLU A 28 21.30 9.43 -6.19
N GLY A 29 20.95 10.70 -6.42
CA GLY A 29 19.87 11.08 -7.34
C GLY A 29 20.16 10.69 -8.80
N ILE A 30 21.41 10.81 -9.25
CA ILE A 30 21.84 10.33 -10.58
C ILE A 30 21.68 8.81 -10.67
N LEU A 31 22.16 8.06 -9.68
CA LEU A 31 22.06 6.60 -9.64
C LEU A 31 20.61 6.13 -9.63
N TYR A 32 19.74 6.81 -8.88
CA TYR A 32 18.31 6.53 -8.86
C TYR A 32 17.69 6.66 -10.26
N CYS A 33 17.98 7.74 -10.98
CA CYS A 33 17.48 7.93 -12.35
C CYS A 33 18.03 6.86 -13.31
N ILE A 34 19.32 6.52 -13.21
CA ILE A 34 19.91 5.45 -14.04
C ILE A 34 19.21 4.11 -13.77
N ASN A 35 18.99 3.76 -12.51
CA ASN A 35 18.29 2.53 -12.14
C ASN A 35 16.85 2.49 -12.67
N GLU A 36 16.16 3.64 -12.68
CA GLU A 36 14.82 3.77 -13.26
C GLU A 36 14.82 3.47 -14.77
N TYR A 37 15.83 3.98 -15.50
CA TYR A 37 16.03 3.64 -16.92
C TYR A 37 16.27 2.15 -17.10
N ASP A 38 17.20 1.56 -16.35
CA ASP A 38 17.56 0.15 -16.47
C ASP A 38 16.36 -0.75 -16.18
N SER A 39 15.59 -0.43 -15.15
CA SER A 39 14.38 -1.17 -14.75
C SER A 39 13.29 -1.13 -15.82
N SER A 40 13.16 -0.01 -16.54
CA SER A 40 12.20 0.12 -17.63
C SER A 40 12.61 -0.60 -18.93
N ASN A 41 13.92 -0.84 -19.11
CA ASN A 41 14.51 -1.37 -20.35
C ASN A 41 14.99 -2.82 -20.26
N ILE A 42 14.61 -3.57 -19.21
CA ILE A 42 14.99 -5.00 -19.01
C ILE A 42 14.66 -5.89 -20.23
N SER A 43 13.82 -5.44 -21.17
CA SER A 43 13.42 -6.17 -22.38
C SER A 43 14.16 -5.81 -23.68
N GLU A 44 15.00 -4.77 -23.74
CA GLU A 44 15.65 -4.35 -25.00
C GLU A 44 17.17 -4.51 -24.97
N VAL A 45 17.71 -5.11 -26.04
CA VAL A 45 19.15 -5.25 -26.29
C VAL A 45 19.78 -3.86 -26.24
N ALA A 46 20.72 -3.66 -25.30
CA ALA A 46 21.41 -2.38 -25.10
C ALA A 46 21.85 -1.79 -26.44
N ALA A 47 21.29 -0.62 -26.79
CA ALA A 47 21.64 0.08 -28.01
C ALA A 47 23.14 0.42 -27.98
N PRO A 48 23.91 0.14 -29.07
CA PRO A 48 25.37 0.16 -29.04
C PRO A 48 26.05 1.51 -28.73
N ASP A 49 25.31 2.63 -28.64
CA ASP A 49 25.86 3.98 -28.49
C ASP A 49 25.28 4.80 -27.30
N LEU A 50 24.72 4.15 -26.26
CA LEU A 50 24.17 4.85 -25.10
C LEU A 50 25.26 5.46 -24.20
N THR A 51 25.23 6.78 -24.05
CA THR A 51 26.07 7.49 -23.07
C THR A 51 25.43 7.49 -21.68
N LEU A 52 26.23 7.56 -20.63
CA LEU A 52 25.73 7.68 -19.24
C LEU A 52 24.80 8.89 -19.04
N GLU A 53 25.04 9.98 -19.78
CA GLU A 53 24.21 11.18 -19.73
C GLU A 53 22.83 10.97 -20.38
N SER A 54 22.77 10.28 -21.53
CA SER A 54 21.50 9.92 -22.15
C SER A 54 20.69 8.96 -21.29
N VAL A 55 21.36 8.00 -20.65
CA VAL A 55 20.71 7.09 -19.68
C VAL A 55 20.13 7.86 -18.50
N TYR A 56 20.91 8.77 -17.91
CA TYR A 56 20.44 9.62 -16.81
C TYR A 56 19.26 10.52 -17.21
N GLU A 57 19.33 11.24 -18.33
CA GLU A 57 18.26 12.16 -18.72
C GLU A 57 16.97 11.41 -19.07
N GLU A 58 17.06 10.22 -19.67
CA GLU A 58 15.90 9.37 -19.92
C GLU A 58 15.33 8.78 -18.62
N GLY A 59 16.20 8.32 -17.72
CA GLY A 59 15.82 7.93 -16.36
C GLY A 59 15.08 9.03 -15.61
N TYR A 60 15.63 10.25 -15.63
CA TYR A 60 14.97 11.43 -15.05
C TYR A 60 13.60 11.69 -15.68
N ARG A 61 13.46 11.53 -17.00
CA ARG A 61 12.18 11.66 -17.71
C ARG A 61 11.15 10.63 -17.21
N LEU A 62 11.58 9.40 -16.93
CA LEU A 62 10.73 8.35 -16.35
C LEU A 62 10.29 8.68 -14.93
N VAL A 63 11.20 9.15 -14.07
CA VAL A 63 10.86 9.63 -12.71
C VAL A 63 9.80 10.74 -12.76
N VAL A 64 9.98 11.74 -13.63
CA VAL A 64 9.00 12.82 -13.82
C VAL A 64 7.66 12.30 -14.35
N LYS A 65 7.67 11.33 -15.26
CA LYS A 65 6.46 10.69 -15.77
C LYS A 65 5.70 9.97 -14.65
N LYS A 66 6.38 9.12 -13.88
CA LYS A 66 5.80 8.40 -12.74
C LYS A 66 5.25 9.36 -11.68
N THR A 67 5.94 10.48 -11.45
CA THR A 67 5.46 11.55 -10.55
C THR A 67 4.12 12.13 -11.00
N LYS A 68 3.97 12.40 -12.30
CA LYS A 68 2.72 12.90 -12.87
C LYS A 68 1.61 11.85 -12.80
N GLU A 69 1.93 10.59 -12.98
CA GLU A 69 0.98 9.48 -12.88
C GLU A 69 0.50 9.29 -11.43
N ALA A 70 1.41 9.26 -10.46
CA ALA A 70 1.09 9.20 -9.04
C ALA A 70 0.22 10.40 -8.60
N ARG A 71 0.53 11.60 -9.08
CA ARG A 71 -0.27 12.79 -8.79
C ARG A 71 -1.70 12.67 -9.33
N LYS A 72 -1.88 12.13 -10.54
CA LYS A 72 -3.23 11.86 -11.07
C LYS A 72 -3.99 10.83 -10.24
N ILE A 73 -3.30 9.80 -9.74
CA ILE A 73 -3.90 8.83 -8.82
C ILE A 73 -4.39 9.54 -7.56
N GLN A 74 -3.55 10.38 -6.96
CA GLN A 74 -3.94 11.18 -5.79
C GLN A 74 -5.15 12.09 -6.09
N GLU A 75 -5.11 12.85 -7.18
CA GLU A 75 -6.20 13.75 -7.58
C GLU A 75 -7.52 12.99 -7.77
N SER A 76 -7.47 11.79 -8.38
CA SER A 76 -8.64 10.92 -8.51
C SER A 76 -9.12 10.37 -7.17
N LEU A 77 -8.19 9.96 -6.30
CA LEU A 77 -8.51 9.41 -4.98
C LEU A 77 -9.23 10.44 -4.12
N MET A 78 -8.80 11.70 -4.15
CA MET A 78 -9.36 12.79 -3.35
C MET A 78 -10.83 13.12 -3.66
N LEU A 79 -11.39 12.66 -4.78
CA LEU A 79 -12.77 12.97 -5.16
C LEU A 79 -13.79 12.28 -4.26
N ASP A 80 -13.48 11.08 -3.79
CA ASP A 80 -14.42 10.22 -3.06
C ASP A 80 -13.75 9.39 -1.96
N PHE A 81 -12.54 9.79 -1.53
CA PHE A 81 -11.81 9.19 -0.42
C PHE A 81 -12.62 9.19 0.88
N ARG A 82 -12.57 8.07 1.59
CA ARG A 82 -13.16 7.90 2.93
C ARG A 82 -12.12 7.38 3.91
N SER A 83 -11.91 8.13 4.98
CA SER A 83 -11.01 7.75 6.08
C SER A 83 -11.67 6.83 7.10
N PHE A 84 -13.01 6.74 7.10
CA PHE A 84 -13.79 6.03 8.13
C PHE A 84 -13.36 6.45 9.56
N GLY A 85 -13.09 7.74 9.74
CA GLY A 85 -12.70 8.34 11.01
C GLY A 85 -11.27 8.05 11.47
N ASN A 86 -10.47 7.28 10.71
CA ASN A 86 -9.09 7.01 11.09
C ASN A 86 -8.18 8.22 10.80
N GLU A 87 -7.63 8.79 11.87
CA GLU A 87 -6.80 10.00 11.84
C GLU A 87 -5.52 9.78 11.01
N ALA A 88 -4.84 8.64 11.18
CA ALA A 88 -3.62 8.34 10.42
C ALA A 88 -3.91 8.22 8.92
N TYR A 89 -5.02 7.59 8.55
CA TYR A 89 -5.43 7.43 7.16
C TYR A 89 -5.74 8.77 6.51
N GLU A 90 -6.52 9.60 7.20
CA GLU A 90 -6.87 10.94 6.75
C GLU A 90 -5.65 11.84 6.63
N ASP A 91 -4.83 11.94 7.68
CA ASP A 91 -3.67 12.82 7.71
C ASP A 91 -2.64 12.41 6.66
N THR A 92 -2.38 11.11 6.50
CA THR A 92 -1.40 10.62 5.51
C THR A 92 -1.86 10.91 4.08
N VAL A 93 -3.11 10.57 3.73
CA VAL A 93 -3.60 10.63 2.35
C VAL A 93 -4.01 12.05 1.95
N ILE A 94 -4.72 12.76 2.84
CA ILE A 94 -5.23 14.11 2.51
C ILE A 94 -4.13 15.15 2.66
N LYS A 95 -3.44 15.19 3.81
CA LYS A 95 -2.47 16.26 4.10
C LYS A 95 -1.07 15.88 3.63
N GLY A 96 -0.57 14.74 4.10
CA GLY A 96 0.80 14.27 3.85
C GLY A 96 1.11 14.15 2.37
N MET A 97 0.22 13.49 1.61
CA MET A 97 0.45 13.27 0.19
C MET A 97 0.42 14.56 -0.63
N GLN A 98 -0.42 15.53 -0.27
CA GLN A 98 -0.41 16.84 -0.94
C GLN A 98 0.91 17.58 -0.73
N GLN A 99 1.45 17.54 0.49
CA GLN A 99 2.74 18.16 0.80
C GLN A 99 3.89 17.47 0.05
N PHE A 100 3.85 16.14 -0.08
CA PHE A 100 4.83 15.41 -0.89
C PHE A 100 4.91 15.98 -2.31
N PHE A 101 3.80 16.03 -3.05
CA PHE A 101 3.82 16.52 -4.44
C PHE A 101 4.13 18.01 -4.59
N LEU A 102 3.97 18.80 -3.52
CA LEU A 102 4.35 20.21 -3.52
C LEU A 102 5.87 20.40 -3.44
N TYR A 103 6.56 19.56 -2.66
CA TYR A 103 7.98 19.71 -2.36
C TYR A 103 8.90 18.70 -3.04
N TYR A 104 8.34 17.65 -3.65
CA TYR A 104 9.14 16.60 -4.28
C TYR A 104 9.97 17.12 -5.46
N ASP A 105 11.28 16.89 -5.38
CA ASP A 105 12.25 17.28 -6.40
C ASP A 105 12.79 16.06 -7.13
N ALA A 106 12.13 15.72 -8.23
CA ALA A 106 12.52 14.61 -9.10
C ALA A 106 13.93 14.76 -9.72
N ARG A 107 14.54 15.95 -9.73
CA ARG A 107 15.82 16.20 -10.42
C ARG A 107 17.00 16.07 -9.48
N PHE A 108 16.90 16.69 -8.31
CA PHE A 108 18.03 16.81 -7.38
C PHE A 108 17.87 15.94 -6.13
N ARG A 109 16.64 15.55 -5.77
CA ARG A 109 16.34 14.74 -4.58
C ARG A 109 15.30 13.65 -4.87
N PRO A 110 15.44 12.86 -5.95
CA PRO A 110 14.38 11.96 -6.39
C PRO A 110 14.09 10.81 -5.43
N MET A 111 14.99 10.50 -4.48
CA MET A 111 14.79 9.47 -3.46
C MET A 111 14.03 9.96 -2.22
N ASP A 112 13.87 11.27 -2.06
CA ASP A 112 13.25 11.84 -0.86
C ASP A 112 11.73 11.64 -0.95
N HIS A 113 11.16 10.89 -0.01
CA HIS A 113 9.73 10.63 0.07
C HIS A 113 8.98 11.61 0.98
N LEU A 114 9.70 12.44 1.76
CA LEU A 114 9.22 13.63 2.49
C LEU A 114 8.01 13.44 3.44
N LEU A 115 7.61 12.20 3.70
CA LEU A 115 6.38 11.83 4.41
C LEU A 115 6.63 10.55 5.21
N THR A 116 6.11 10.46 6.43
CA THR A 116 6.33 9.30 7.32
C THR A 116 5.46 8.08 7.00
N LEU A 117 4.40 8.27 6.21
CA LEU A 117 3.41 7.23 5.86
C LEU A 117 2.82 6.55 7.10
N ASP A 118 2.28 7.36 8.02
CA ASP A 118 1.81 6.86 9.32
C ASP A 118 0.67 5.85 9.20
N TYR A 119 -0.12 5.89 8.12
CA TYR A 119 -1.12 4.85 7.84
C TYR A 119 -0.50 3.61 7.16
N PRO A 120 -0.61 2.42 7.77
CA PRO A 120 -0.02 1.20 7.23
C PRO A 120 -0.95 0.55 6.21
N THR A 121 -0.46 0.37 4.99
CA THR A 121 -1.06 -0.53 3.98
C THR A 121 -0.50 -1.95 4.13
N LEU A 122 -1.13 -2.94 3.49
CA LEU A 122 -0.63 -4.33 3.40
C LEU A 122 0.55 -4.54 2.42
N GLY A 123 1.00 -3.47 1.76
CA GLY A 123 2.13 -3.52 0.82
C GLY A 123 3.50 -3.56 1.50
N ASN A 124 4.49 -4.14 0.82
CA ASN A 124 5.89 -4.10 1.24
C ASN A 124 6.67 -3.04 0.47
N TYR A 125 7.31 -2.11 1.19
CA TYR A 125 8.05 -0.98 0.62
C TYR A 125 9.55 -0.99 0.93
N SER A 126 10.09 -2.09 1.48
CA SER A 126 11.48 -2.17 1.99
C SER A 126 12.54 -1.66 1.01
N ASP A 127 12.34 -1.93 -0.27
CA ASP A 127 13.31 -1.63 -1.33
C ASP A 127 12.91 -0.42 -2.19
N LEU A 128 11.79 0.22 -1.89
CA LEU A 128 11.27 1.37 -2.63
C LEU A 128 11.65 2.68 -1.97
N LYS A 129 11.88 3.72 -2.78
CA LYS A 129 12.21 5.08 -2.32
C LYS A 129 11.57 6.11 -3.24
N GLY A 130 11.55 7.36 -2.78
CA GLY A 130 11.12 8.47 -3.60
C GLY A 130 9.74 8.26 -4.21
N ILE A 131 9.63 8.49 -5.52
CA ILE A 131 8.36 8.35 -6.23
C ILE A 131 7.90 6.90 -6.40
N ASP A 132 8.80 5.92 -6.40
CA ASP A 132 8.41 4.50 -6.54
C ASP A 132 7.62 4.03 -5.33
N LEU A 133 8.09 4.40 -4.14
CA LEU A 133 7.42 4.14 -2.89
C LEU A 133 6.06 4.82 -2.85
N ILE A 134 6.00 6.11 -3.21
CA ILE A 134 4.74 6.86 -3.19
C ILE A 134 3.74 6.35 -4.23
N TYR A 135 4.20 5.98 -5.42
CA TYR A 135 3.36 5.41 -6.47
C TYR A 135 2.75 4.07 -6.03
N GLU A 136 3.57 3.17 -5.49
CA GLU A 136 3.13 1.86 -5.01
C GLU A 136 2.17 2.01 -3.82
N TYR A 137 2.49 2.92 -2.88
CA TYR A 137 1.64 3.23 -1.75
C TYR A 137 0.27 3.75 -2.19
N LEU A 138 0.22 4.75 -3.08
CA LEU A 138 -1.05 5.27 -3.60
C LEU A 138 -1.85 4.22 -4.36
N THR A 139 -1.18 3.35 -5.13
CA THR A 139 -1.84 2.25 -5.83
C THR A 139 -2.49 1.27 -4.84
N ASN A 140 -1.83 0.99 -3.72
CA ASN A 140 -2.42 0.19 -2.65
C ASN A 140 -3.63 0.88 -2.01
N ILE A 141 -3.53 2.17 -1.69
CA ILE A 141 -4.67 2.95 -1.17
C ILE A 141 -5.87 2.93 -2.14
N VAL A 142 -5.64 2.95 -3.45
CA VAL A 142 -6.72 2.79 -4.44
C VAL A 142 -7.42 1.43 -4.30
N ILE A 143 -6.67 0.34 -4.15
CA ILE A 143 -7.23 -1.01 -3.93
C ILE A 143 -8.09 -1.02 -2.66
N GLU A 144 -7.58 -0.44 -1.57
CA GLU A 144 -8.31 -0.35 -0.31
C GLU A 144 -9.63 0.41 -0.46
N GLN A 145 -9.61 1.58 -1.09
CA GLN A 145 -10.82 2.38 -1.28
C GLN A 145 -11.79 1.71 -2.25
N GLN A 146 -11.31 1.00 -3.28
CA GLN A 146 -12.17 0.19 -4.16
C GLN A 146 -12.88 -0.93 -3.37
N PHE A 147 -12.15 -1.63 -2.50
CA PHE A 147 -12.71 -2.65 -1.62
C PHE A 147 -13.74 -2.08 -0.64
N LEU A 148 -13.37 -1.05 0.13
CA LEU A 148 -14.24 -0.45 1.14
C LEU A 148 -15.51 0.15 0.53
N ARG A 149 -15.44 0.72 -0.69
CA ARG A 149 -16.63 1.25 -1.39
C ARG A 149 -17.65 0.19 -1.79
N LYS A 150 -17.27 -1.08 -1.89
CA LYS A 150 -18.20 -2.19 -2.19
C LYS A 150 -18.93 -2.68 -0.94
N ILE A 151 -18.56 -2.19 0.24
CA ILE A 151 -19.08 -2.62 1.53
C ILE A 151 -19.98 -1.50 2.08
N PRO A 152 -21.16 -1.84 2.65
CA PRO A 152 -21.98 -0.85 3.33
C PRO A 152 -21.18 -0.13 4.41
N GLU A 153 -21.29 1.20 4.46
CA GLU A 153 -20.51 2.01 5.37
C GLU A 153 -20.84 1.69 6.84
N GLU A 154 -22.10 1.41 7.13
CA GLU A 154 -22.55 0.95 8.45
C GLU A 154 -21.86 -0.35 8.88
N TYR A 155 -21.54 -1.22 7.93
CA TYR A 155 -20.80 -2.45 8.22
C TYR A 155 -19.35 -2.17 8.58
N VAL A 156 -18.68 -1.29 7.82
CA VAL A 156 -17.30 -0.88 8.12
C VAL A 156 -17.22 -0.25 9.51
N TRP A 157 -18.15 0.66 9.85
CA TRP A 157 -18.20 1.28 11.18
C TRP A 157 -18.46 0.28 12.29
N ALA A 158 -19.38 -0.67 12.10
CA ALA A 158 -19.67 -1.70 13.10
C ALA A 158 -18.43 -2.58 13.37
N VAL A 159 -17.74 -3.02 12.31
CA VAL A 159 -16.50 -3.80 12.42
C VAL A 159 -15.43 -3.03 13.17
N LEU A 160 -15.17 -1.78 12.78
CA LEU A 160 -14.14 -0.96 13.43
C LEU A 160 -14.48 -0.68 14.89
N SER A 161 -15.74 -0.38 15.20
CA SER A 161 -16.22 -0.12 16.57
C SER A 161 -16.07 -1.35 17.46
N ALA A 162 -16.37 -2.54 16.92
CA ALA A 162 -16.19 -3.80 17.63
C ALA A 162 -14.71 -4.15 17.81
N TYR A 163 -13.86 -3.73 16.87
CA TYR A 163 -12.40 -3.88 17.00
C TYR A 163 -11.82 -3.02 18.11
N SER A 164 -12.21 -1.76 18.18
CA SER A 164 -11.86 -0.88 19.30
C SER A 164 -12.73 0.37 19.31
N GLN A 165 -13.19 0.77 20.50
CA GLN A 165 -13.83 2.07 20.73
C GLN A 165 -12.93 3.28 20.40
N TYR A 166 -11.62 3.06 20.23
CA TYR A 166 -10.63 4.08 19.86
C TYR A 166 -10.06 3.88 18.45
N HIS A 167 -10.76 3.18 17.56
CA HIS A 167 -10.27 2.87 16.20
C HIS A 167 -9.79 4.10 15.41
N GLU A 168 -10.34 5.28 15.70
CA GLU A 168 -10.00 6.54 15.04
C GLU A 168 -8.54 6.91 15.23
N LYS A 169 -7.96 6.50 16.36
CA LYS A 169 -6.57 6.80 16.76
C LYS A 169 -5.61 5.64 16.58
N LEU A 170 -6.11 4.49 16.13
CA LEU A 170 -5.28 3.31 15.94
C LEU A 170 -4.52 3.40 14.62
N VAL A 171 -3.25 3.02 14.67
CA VAL A 171 -2.42 2.81 13.48
C VAL A 171 -2.67 1.39 13.01
N ILE A 172 -3.76 1.20 12.26
CA ILE A 172 -4.20 -0.10 11.74
C ILE A 172 -4.55 0.03 10.25
N ASN A 173 -4.47 -1.09 9.54
CA ASN A 173 -5.00 -1.19 8.19
C ASN A 173 -6.53 -1.43 8.26
N ILE A 174 -7.34 -0.50 7.75
CA ILE A 174 -8.81 -0.63 7.82
C ILE A 174 -9.32 -1.83 7.00
N PRO A 175 -8.92 -2.02 5.72
CA PRO A 175 -9.33 -3.18 4.94
C PRO A 175 -9.00 -4.52 5.57
N ALA A 176 -7.85 -4.64 6.26
CA ALA A 176 -7.45 -5.85 6.98
C ALA A 176 -8.49 -6.26 8.03
N VAL A 177 -8.88 -5.33 8.90
CA VAL A 177 -9.88 -5.59 9.94
C VAL A 177 -11.24 -5.96 9.33
N VAL A 178 -11.59 -5.31 8.22
CA VAL A 178 -12.86 -5.57 7.51
C VAL A 178 -12.85 -6.93 6.82
N ILE A 179 -11.78 -7.30 6.11
CA ILE A 179 -11.69 -8.58 5.39
C ILE A 179 -11.67 -9.77 6.34
N ASP A 180 -11.01 -9.66 7.50
CA ASP A 180 -11.07 -10.68 8.57
C ASP A 180 -12.50 -11.04 8.91
N ASN A 181 -13.31 -10.02 9.22
CA ASN A 181 -14.70 -10.21 9.61
C ASN A 181 -15.56 -10.72 8.44
N LEU A 182 -15.30 -10.29 7.21
CA LEU A 182 -15.98 -10.85 6.03
C LEU A 182 -15.63 -12.32 5.79
N ILE A 183 -14.38 -12.73 6.05
CA ILE A 183 -13.99 -14.15 5.97
C ILE A 183 -14.75 -14.97 7.01
N GLY A 184 -14.85 -14.50 8.25
CA GLY A 184 -15.68 -15.15 9.28
C GLY A 184 -17.14 -15.34 8.84
N ALA A 185 -17.72 -14.31 8.22
CA ALA A 185 -19.09 -14.36 7.70
C ALA A 185 -19.21 -15.34 6.53
N MET A 186 -18.21 -15.36 5.62
CA MET A 186 -18.15 -16.27 4.48
C MET A 186 -18.06 -17.74 4.90
N ILE A 187 -17.27 -18.06 5.93
CA ILE A 187 -17.16 -19.42 6.52
C ILE A 187 -18.52 -19.93 7.00
N LEU A 188 -19.35 -19.03 7.51
CA LEU A 188 -20.69 -19.34 8.01
C LEU A 188 -21.80 -19.22 6.96
N GLU A 189 -21.46 -18.85 5.73
CA GLU A 189 -22.42 -18.53 4.64
C GLU A 189 -23.44 -17.45 5.05
N LYS A 190 -23.02 -16.50 5.90
CA LYS A 190 -23.86 -15.37 6.32
C LYS A 190 -23.93 -14.30 5.24
N SER A 191 -25.04 -13.59 5.20
CA SER A 191 -25.09 -12.32 4.49
C SER A 191 -24.23 -11.27 5.21
N PRO A 192 -23.55 -10.36 4.51
CA PRO A 192 -22.89 -9.20 5.11
C PRO A 192 -23.83 -8.30 5.94
N SER A 193 -25.14 -8.40 5.72
CA SER A 193 -26.16 -7.69 6.52
C SER A 193 -26.40 -8.30 7.90
N ASP A 194 -25.93 -9.52 8.15
CA ASP A 194 -26.11 -10.21 9.42
C ASP A 194 -24.91 -9.95 10.34
N TYR A 195 -25.00 -8.87 11.12
CA TYR A 195 -24.03 -8.50 12.13
C TYR A 195 -23.90 -9.55 13.24
N GLY A 196 -22.76 -9.58 13.94
CA GLY A 196 -22.59 -10.41 15.12
C GLY A 196 -22.25 -11.88 14.85
N TYR A 197 -21.52 -12.48 15.76
CA TYR A 197 -21.43 -13.93 15.90
C TYR A 197 -22.02 -14.37 17.25
N SER A 198 -22.98 -15.29 17.21
CA SER A 198 -23.43 -16.01 18.40
C SER A 198 -22.38 -17.04 18.85
N LEU A 199 -22.44 -17.48 20.11
CA LEU A 199 -21.55 -18.53 20.63
C LEU A 199 -21.55 -19.80 19.77
N ILE A 200 -22.72 -20.23 19.30
CA ILE A 200 -22.87 -21.40 18.41
C ILE A 200 -22.16 -21.18 17.06
N GLN A 201 -22.16 -19.95 16.56
CA GLN A 201 -21.47 -19.59 15.32
C GLN A 201 -19.96 -19.58 15.52
N TYR A 202 -19.45 -19.08 16.65
CA TYR A 202 -18.04 -19.20 16.97
C TYR A 202 -17.59 -20.65 17.12
N GLU A 203 -18.38 -21.50 17.77
CA GLU A 203 -18.10 -22.95 17.86
C GLU A 203 -18.04 -23.59 16.47
N LYS A 204 -18.96 -23.21 15.57
CA LYS A 204 -18.94 -23.71 14.18
C LYS A 204 -17.71 -23.23 13.41
N ILE A 205 -17.31 -21.96 13.53
CA ILE A 205 -16.07 -21.44 12.94
C ILE A 205 -14.87 -22.22 13.48
N TYR A 206 -14.79 -22.40 14.80
CA TYR A 206 -13.71 -23.14 15.46
C TYR A 206 -13.60 -24.56 14.90
N GLU A 207 -14.71 -25.30 14.84
CA GLU A 207 -14.72 -26.67 14.35
C GLU A 207 -14.37 -26.80 12.87
N LEU A 208 -14.79 -25.84 12.04
CA LEU A 208 -14.41 -25.81 10.62
C LEU A 208 -12.91 -25.53 10.49
N LEU A 209 -12.43 -24.44 11.07
CA LEU A 209 -11.03 -24.05 10.98
C LEU A 209 -10.12 -25.14 11.55
N ARG A 210 -10.45 -25.75 12.68
CA ARG A 210 -9.63 -26.83 13.29
C ARG A 210 -9.40 -28.02 12.36
N LYS A 211 -10.35 -28.34 11.48
CA LYS A 211 -10.27 -29.50 10.56
C LYS A 211 -9.43 -29.24 9.32
N GLU A 212 -9.15 -27.98 9.01
CA GLU A 212 -8.36 -27.62 7.82
C GLU A 212 -6.86 -27.86 8.04
N ASP A 213 -6.22 -28.65 7.18
CA ASP A 213 -4.77 -28.89 7.27
C ASP A 213 -3.97 -27.61 7.02
N SER A 214 -4.41 -26.80 6.05
CA SER A 214 -3.82 -25.50 5.72
C SER A 214 -4.85 -24.39 5.89
N LYS A 215 -4.67 -23.57 6.94
CA LYS A 215 -5.50 -22.37 7.17
C LYS A 215 -5.35 -21.38 6.03
N TYR A 216 -4.12 -21.16 5.58
CA TYR A 216 -3.83 -20.25 4.48
C TYR A 216 -4.64 -20.58 3.22
N GLU A 217 -4.58 -21.84 2.74
CA GLU A 217 -5.31 -22.27 1.54
C GLU A 217 -6.82 -22.13 1.71
N PHE A 218 -7.34 -22.52 2.88
CA PHE A 218 -8.76 -22.39 3.19
C PHE A 218 -9.23 -20.92 3.17
N LEU A 219 -8.46 -20.02 3.79
CA LEU A 219 -8.76 -18.58 3.84
C LEU A 219 -8.62 -17.93 2.46
N MET A 220 -7.63 -18.32 1.65
CA MET A 220 -7.48 -17.85 0.27
C MET A 220 -8.70 -18.20 -0.58
N VAL A 221 -9.31 -19.38 -0.39
CA VAL A 221 -10.58 -19.72 -1.06
C VAL A 221 -11.70 -18.77 -0.64
N GLN A 222 -11.81 -18.41 0.64
CA GLN A 222 -12.84 -17.46 1.09
C GLN A 222 -12.58 -16.04 0.58
N LEU A 223 -11.33 -15.58 0.60
CA LEU A 223 -10.93 -14.29 0.03
C LEU A 223 -11.35 -14.20 -1.45
N ARG A 224 -11.03 -15.21 -2.26
CA ARG A 224 -11.41 -15.24 -3.69
C ARG A 224 -12.92 -15.19 -3.89
N LYS A 225 -13.70 -15.88 -3.05
CA LYS A 225 -15.17 -15.80 -3.09
C LYS A 225 -15.67 -14.40 -2.78
N ILE A 226 -15.13 -13.76 -1.73
CA ILE A 226 -15.47 -12.38 -1.35
C ILE A 226 -15.16 -11.44 -2.51
N LEU A 227 -13.92 -11.46 -3.02
CA LEU A 227 -13.50 -10.59 -4.13
C LEU A 227 -14.34 -10.82 -5.40
N SER A 228 -14.70 -12.07 -5.69
CA SER A 228 -15.60 -12.39 -6.80
C SER A 228 -17.00 -11.82 -6.61
N GLN A 229 -17.59 -11.94 -5.41
CA GLN A 229 -18.91 -11.37 -5.10
C GLN A 229 -18.94 -9.85 -5.15
N LEU A 230 -17.81 -9.19 -4.83
CA LEU A 230 -17.67 -7.73 -4.88
C LEU A 230 -17.30 -7.20 -6.27
N ASP A 231 -17.09 -8.09 -7.26
CA ASP A 231 -16.60 -7.76 -8.61
C ASP A 231 -15.25 -7.02 -8.54
N LEU A 232 -14.32 -7.57 -7.74
CA LEU A 232 -12.97 -7.06 -7.49
C LEU A 232 -11.88 -8.13 -7.67
N LEU A 233 -12.23 -9.31 -8.20
CA LEU A 233 -11.26 -10.38 -8.40
C LEU A 233 -10.33 -10.02 -9.57
N ASP A 234 -9.25 -9.35 -9.22
CA ASP A 234 -8.10 -9.06 -10.07
C ASP A 234 -6.82 -9.54 -9.38
N LYS A 235 -5.81 -9.92 -10.17
CA LYS A 235 -4.54 -10.45 -9.66
C LYS A 235 -3.85 -9.50 -8.68
N ARG A 236 -3.91 -8.18 -8.94
CA ARG A 236 -3.28 -7.17 -8.08
C ARG A 236 -4.03 -7.01 -6.76
N VAL A 237 -5.36 -7.06 -6.79
CA VAL A 237 -6.20 -6.99 -5.59
C VAL A 237 -6.02 -8.24 -4.72
N GLU A 238 -6.00 -9.42 -5.35
CA GLU A 238 -5.74 -10.68 -4.65
C GLU A 238 -4.36 -10.69 -3.99
N GLN A 239 -3.32 -10.27 -4.72
CA GLN A 239 -1.95 -10.18 -4.19
C GLN A 239 -1.86 -9.22 -3.00
N TYR A 240 -2.63 -8.13 -3.01
CA TYR A 240 -2.67 -7.16 -1.92
C TYR A 240 -3.18 -7.78 -0.61
N PHE A 241 -4.32 -8.50 -0.68
CA PHE A 241 -4.93 -9.13 0.50
C PHE A 241 -4.27 -10.45 0.91
N MET A 242 -3.41 -11.02 0.06
CA MET A 242 -2.66 -12.24 0.36
C MET A 242 -1.80 -12.08 1.63
N THR A 243 -1.21 -10.89 1.84
CA THR A 243 -0.43 -10.57 3.06
C THR A 243 -1.31 -10.72 4.31
N GLU A 244 -2.52 -10.17 4.30
CA GLU A 244 -3.44 -10.31 5.43
C GLU A 244 -3.88 -11.76 5.63
N VAL A 245 -4.10 -12.52 4.56
CA VAL A 245 -4.45 -13.94 4.70
C VAL A 245 -3.34 -14.73 5.40
N ASP A 246 -2.07 -14.42 5.12
CA ASP A 246 -0.93 -15.03 5.80
C ASP A 246 -0.91 -14.67 7.30
N GLU A 247 -1.07 -13.38 7.63
CA GLU A 247 -1.13 -12.90 9.01
C GLU A 247 -2.34 -13.48 9.79
N LEU A 248 -3.53 -13.45 9.19
CA LEU A 248 -4.74 -14.05 9.72
C LEU A 248 -4.59 -15.55 9.95
N SER A 249 -3.95 -16.27 9.03
CA SER A 249 -3.71 -17.72 9.19
C SER A 249 -2.86 -18.01 10.43
N THR A 250 -1.87 -17.18 10.69
CA THR A 250 -1.02 -17.26 11.89
C THR A 250 -1.81 -16.93 13.14
N ARG A 251 -2.58 -15.83 13.14
CA ARG A 251 -3.43 -15.43 14.28
C ARG A 251 -4.49 -16.49 14.60
N ILE A 252 -5.08 -17.13 13.59
CA ILE A 252 -6.05 -18.22 13.77
C ILE A 252 -5.40 -19.44 14.43
N ASN A 253 -4.21 -19.85 14.01
CA ASN A 253 -3.52 -20.98 14.64
C ASN A 253 -3.30 -20.74 16.14
N VAL A 254 -2.86 -19.54 16.51
CA VAL A 254 -2.71 -19.12 17.91
C VAL A 254 -4.06 -19.10 18.63
N ALA A 255 -5.10 -18.53 18.01
CA ALA A 255 -6.44 -18.46 18.61
C ALA A 255 -7.06 -19.85 18.81
N LEU A 256 -6.80 -20.82 17.94
CA LEU A 256 -7.27 -22.20 18.08
C LEU A 256 -6.56 -22.94 19.22
N GLU A 257 -5.26 -22.68 19.42
CA GLU A 257 -4.47 -23.24 20.52
C GLU A 257 -5.02 -22.78 21.89
N TYR A 258 -5.38 -21.51 22.00
CA TYR A 258 -5.86 -20.90 23.25
C TYR A 258 -7.40 -20.77 23.35
N GLN A 259 -8.16 -21.31 22.39
CA GLN A 259 -9.63 -21.27 22.34
C GLN A 259 -10.23 -19.86 22.42
N HIS A 260 -9.66 -18.91 21.67
CA HIS A 260 -10.06 -17.51 21.65
C HIS A 260 -10.37 -16.99 20.23
N ILE A 261 -11.15 -17.74 19.46
CA ILE A 261 -11.48 -17.39 18.06
C ILE A 261 -12.34 -16.12 17.95
N GLU A 262 -13.08 -15.80 19.02
CA GLU A 262 -13.85 -14.57 19.16
C GLU A 262 -13.00 -13.30 19.15
N ARG A 263 -11.68 -13.43 19.39
CA ARG A 263 -10.75 -12.31 19.28
C ARG A 263 -10.31 -12.03 17.85
N ILE A 264 -10.60 -12.92 16.90
CA ILE A 264 -10.26 -12.75 15.48
C ILE A 264 -11.44 -12.14 14.73
N PHE A 265 -12.63 -12.71 14.89
CA PHE A 265 -13.86 -12.23 14.23
C PHE A 265 -14.70 -11.49 15.27
N GLN A 266 -14.56 -10.17 15.30
CA GLN A 266 -14.98 -9.35 16.45
C GLN A 266 -16.37 -8.72 16.29
N LEU A 267 -17.03 -8.91 15.14
CA LEU A 267 -18.37 -8.38 14.87
C LEU A 267 -19.48 -8.99 15.73
#